data_AF-A0A518JM10-F1
#
_entry.id   AF-A0A518JM10-F1
#
_cell.length_a   1.000
_cell.length_b   1.000
_cell.length_c   1.000
_cell.angle_alpha   90.00
_cell.angle_beta   90.00
_cell.angle_gamma   90.00
#
_symmetry.space_group_name_H-M   'P 1'
#
loop_
_entity.id
_entity.type
_entity.pdbx_description
1 polymer ?
#
loop_
_entity_poly.entity_id
_entity_poly.type
_entity_poly.pdbx_seq_one_letter_code
_entity_poly.pdbx_strand_id
1 'polypeptide(L)' 'MEDQDDDKFAEIANASHEQSFLSELVEFLRFNKKWWLAPILVALLLLGALLLLSGTAAAPFIYTLF' A
#
# COMPACT_ATOMS: atom_id res chain seq x y z
N MET A 1 -45.01 16.14 -13.84
CA MET A 1 -44.03 16.62 -12.85
C MET A 1 -43.28 15.45 -12.20
N GLU A 2 -43.72 14.20 -12.38
CA GLU A 2 -43.00 12.99 -11.94
C GLU A 2 -41.78 12.63 -12.81
N ASP A 3 -41.80 12.92 -14.11
CA ASP A 3 -40.75 12.44 -15.04
C ASP A 3 -39.35 13.02 -14.78
N GLN A 4 -39.29 14.24 -14.21
CA GLN A 4 -38.02 14.95 -13.95
C GLN A 4 -37.28 14.42 -12.72
N ASP A 5 -38.01 13.83 -11.77
CA ASP A 5 -37.42 13.29 -10.55
C ASP A 5 -36.76 11.95 -10.84
N ASP A 6 -37.40 11.09 -11.64
CA ASP A 6 -36.90 9.76 -12.03
C ASP A 6 -35.57 9.84 -12.80
N ASP A 7 -35.45 10.78 -13.73
CA ASP A 7 -34.23 11.01 -14.51
C ASP A 7 -33.07 11.48 -13.62
N LYS A 8 -33.38 12.33 -12.63
CA LYS A 8 -32.40 12.85 -11.68
C LYS A 8 -31.93 11.77 -10.69
N PHE A 9 -32.80 10.85 -10.29
CA PHE A 9 -32.40 9.67 -9.51
C PHE A 9 -31.52 8.70 -10.30
N ALA A 10 -31.81 8.50 -11.58
CA ALA A 10 -30.99 7.67 -12.47
C ALA A 10 -29.60 8.29 -12.73
N GLU A 11 -29.48 9.61 -12.78
CA GLU A 11 -28.21 10.32 -12.91
C GLU A 11 -27.33 10.19 -11.66
N ILE A 12 -27.91 10.30 -10.46
CA ILE A 12 -27.19 10.15 -9.18
C ILE A 12 -26.67 8.72 -8.99
N ALA A 13 -27.42 7.71 -9.46
CA ALA A 13 -26.98 6.31 -9.40
C ALA A 13 -25.74 6.05 -10.29
N ASN A 14 -25.65 6.71 -11.45
CA ASN A 14 -24.51 6.59 -12.37
C ASN A 14 -23.31 7.47 -11.99
N ALA A 15 -23.47 8.42 -11.07
CA ALA A 15 -22.38 9.22 -10.52
C ALA A 15 -21.58 8.49 -9.43
N SER A 16 -21.80 7.19 -9.24
CA SER A 16 -20.99 6.33 -8.40
C SER A 16 -19.62 6.15 -9.05
N HIS A 17 -18.77 7.15 -8.82
CA HIS A 17 -17.33 7.06 -9.00
C HIS A 17 -16.88 5.88 -8.15
N GLU A 18 -16.80 4.69 -8.75
CA GLU A 18 -16.23 3.50 -8.13
C GLU A 18 -14.78 3.85 -7.82
N GLN A 19 -14.55 4.39 -6.63
CA GLN A 19 -13.23 4.42 -6.05
C GLN A 19 -12.82 2.96 -6.02
N SER A 20 -11.84 2.62 -6.85
CA SER A 20 -11.37 1.24 -6.96
C SER A 20 -11.10 0.72 -5.55
N PHE A 21 -11.53 -0.50 -5.25
CA PHE A 21 -11.28 -1.15 -3.96
C PHE A 21 -9.82 -1.00 -3.50
N LEU A 22 -8.87 -1.02 -4.45
CA LEU A 22 -7.46 -0.79 -4.18
C LEU A 22 -7.15 0.64 -3.70
N SER A 23 -7.84 1.65 -4.24
CA SER A 23 -7.73 3.04 -3.82
C SER A 23 -8.23 3.23 -2.39
N GLU A 24 -9.41 2.69 -2.06
CA GLU A 24 -9.96 2.74 -0.70
C GLU A 24 -9.06 2.00 0.31
N LEU A 25 -8.48 0.86 -0.09
CA LEU A 25 -7.53 0.12 0.74
C LEU A 25 -6.25 0.92 1.01
N VAL A 26 -5.69 1.59 -0.01
CA VAL A 26 -4.50 2.43 0.12
C VAL A 26 -4.79 3.66 0.99
N GLU A 27 -5.97 4.24 0.86
CA GLU A 27 -6.40 5.37 1.69
C GLU A 27 -6.60 4.95 3.16
N PHE A 28 -7.20 3.79 3.40
CA PHE A 28 -7.34 3.20 4.73
C PHE A 28 -5.99 2.87 5.39
N LEU A 29 -5.05 2.31 4.61
CA LEU A 29 -3.67 2.07 5.05
C LEU A 29 -2.93 3.38 5.37
N ARG A 30 -3.20 4.45 4.61
CA ARG A 30 -2.62 5.77 4.85
C ARG A 30 -3.20 6.42 6.12
N PHE A 31 -4.49 6.19 6.41
CA PHE A 31 -5.19 6.69 7.60
C PHE A 31 -4.75 5.97 8.89
N ASN A 32 -4.49 4.66 8.80
CA ASN A 32 -3.90 3.88 9.89
C ASN A 32 -2.41 4.21 10.01
N LYS A 33 -2.08 5.14 10.92
CA LYS A 33 -0.75 5.71 11.17
C LYS A 33 0.40 4.79 10.72
N LYS A 34 1.08 5.20 9.64
CA LYS A 34 2.26 4.56 9.02
C LYS A 34 3.37 4.13 10.00
N TRP A 35 3.35 4.61 11.24
CA TRP A 35 4.26 4.23 12.32
C TRP A 35 4.32 2.72 12.60
N TRP A 36 3.25 1.96 12.37
CA TRP A 36 3.28 0.50 12.48
C TRP A 36 3.83 -0.20 11.23
N LEU A 37 3.64 0.39 10.05
CA LEU A 37 4.16 -0.15 8.78
C LEU A 37 5.66 0.13 8.60
N ALA A 38 6.12 1.28 9.12
CA ALA A 38 7.50 1.71 9.06
C ALA A 38 8.51 0.65 9.56
N PRO A 39 8.36 0.04 10.76
CA PRO A 39 9.31 -0.98 11.23
C PRO A 39 9.32 -2.22 10.33
N ILE A 40 8.17 -2.64 9.79
CA ILE A 40 8.08 -3.79 8.89
C ILE A 40 8.80 -3.49 7.58
N LEU A 41 8.57 -2.32 6.98
CA LEU A 41 9.24 -1.88 5.76
C LEU A 41 10.76 -1.75 5.95
N VAL A 42 11.21 -1.20 7.08
CA VAL A 42 12.64 -1.09 7.41
C VAL A 42 13.27 -2.48 7.53
N ALA A 43 12.63 -3.41 8.24
CA ALA A 43 13.14 -4.78 8.35
C ALA A 43 13.22 -5.46 6.98
N LEU A 44 12.21 -5.31 6.13
CA LEU A 44 12.20 -5.87 4.78
C LEU A 44 13.34 -5.31 3.91
N LEU A 45 13.58 -4.00 4.02
CA LEU A 45 14.64 -3.31 3.28
C LEU A 45 16.02 -3.75 3.77
N LEU A 46 16.20 -3.89 5.10
CA LEU A 46 17.43 -4.43 5.68
C LEU A 46 17.70 -5.87 5.23
N LEU A 47 16.68 -6.74 5.24
CA LEU A 47 16.80 -8.10 4.73
C LEU A 47 17.12 -8.13 3.23
N GLY A 48 16.47 -7.29 2.42
CA GLY A 48 16.78 -7.14 1.01
C GLY A 48 18.21 -6.68 0.76
N ALA A 49 18.67 -5.68 1.52
CA ALA A 49 20.05 -5.21 1.47
C ALA A 49 21.06 -6.31 1.87
N LEU A 50 20.72 -7.11 2.88
CA LEU A 50 21.55 -8.23 3.31
C LEU A 50 21.62 -9.34 2.23
N LEU A 51 20.50 -9.62 1.54
CA LEU A 51 20.49 -10.55 0.41
C LEU A 51 21.35 -10.06 -0.76
N LEU A 52 21.27 -8.76 -1.09
CA LEU A 52 22.14 -8.16 -2.11
C LEU A 52 23.61 -8.26 -1.70
N LEU A 53 23.92 -7.98 -0.43
CA LEU A 53 25.28 -8.06 0.11
C LEU A 53 25.79 -9.51 0.18
N SER A 54 24.90 -10.49 0.39
CA SER A 54 25.22 -11.93 0.36
C SER A 54 25.73 -12.41 -1.01
N GLY A 55 25.25 -11.80 -2.10
CA GLY A 55 25.77 -12.05 -3.45
C GLY A 55 27.13 -11.38 -3.73
N THR A 56 27.60 -10.50 -2.85
CA THR A 56 28.90 -9.83 -2.95
C THR A 56 29.94 -10.48 -2.05
N ALA A 57 31.23 -10.20 -2.28
CA ALA A 57 32.34 -10.69 -1.45
C ALA A 57 32.31 -10.21 0.02
N ALA A 58 31.24 -9.55 0.47
CA ALA A 58 31.02 -9.13 1.83
C ALA A 58 30.40 -10.22 2.74
N ALA A 59 29.91 -11.34 2.16
CA ALA A 59 29.43 -12.51 2.90
C ALA A 59 30.38 -13.06 4.01
N PRO A 60 31.72 -13.12 3.85
CA PRO A 60 32.60 -13.66 4.88
C PRO A 60 32.75 -12.73 6.10
N PHE A 61 32.53 -11.42 5.99
CA PHE A 61 32.70 -10.50 7.12
C PHE A 61 31.55 -10.55 8.14
N ILE A 62 30.38 -11.06 7.73
CA ILE A 62 29.24 -11.31 8.62
C ILE A 62 29.56 -12.46 9.58
N TYR A 63 30.32 -13.47 9.12
CA TYR A 63 30.71 -14.62 9.94
C TYR A 63 32.00 -14.40 10.73
N THR A 64 32.88 -13.47 10.34
CA THR A 64 34.11 -13.19 11.11
C THR A 64 33.88 -12.35 12.37
N LEU A 65 32.69 -11.77 12.56
CA LEU A 65 32.31 -11.05 13.77
C LEU A 65 31.79 -11.97 14.89
N PHE A 66 31.71 -13.28 14.64
CA PHE A 66 31.32 -14.31 15.60
C PHE A 66 32.43 -15.35 15.79
#